data_AF-A0A645GIT9-F1
#
_entry.id   AF-A0A645GIT9-F1
#
_cell.length_a   1.000
_cell.length_b   1.000
_cell.length_c   1.000
_cell.angle_alpha   90.00
_cell.angle_beta   90.00
_cell.angle_gamma   90.00
#
_symmetry.space_group_name_H-M   'P 1'
#
loop_
_entity.id
_entity.type
_entity.pdbx_description
1 polymer ?
#
loop_
_entity_poly.entity_id
_entity_poly.type
_entity_poly.pdbx_seq_one_letter_code
_entity_poly.pdbx_strand_id
1 'polypeptide(L)'
;MGDTVEEGLTYSVGSAIRSLMTIAALLSTNLGAINLFPIPAMDGGRLVFLILETVRGKAIDRNKEGFIHFAGFVLLMVFMALIASNDILRLFK
;
A
#
# COMPACT_ATOMS: atom_id res chain seq x y z
N MET A 1 -43.83 -0.73 20.96
CA MET A 1 -42.85 -1.84 21.02
C MET A 1 -42.16 -2.08 19.66
N GLY A 2 -42.78 -1.78 18.51
CA GLY A 2 -42.13 -1.89 17.19
C GLY A 2 -41.11 -0.76 16.92
N ASP A 3 -41.46 0.48 17.24
CA ASP A 3 -40.67 1.67 16.92
C ASP A 3 -39.28 1.68 17.58
N THR A 4 -39.16 1.12 18.78
CA THR A 4 -37.88 1.00 19.52
C THR A 4 -36.92 -0.05 18.93
N VAL A 5 -37.45 -1.04 18.19
CA VAL A 5 -36.63 -2.05 17.51
C VAL A 5 -36.12 -1.50 16.18
N GLU A 6 -36.94 -0.71 15.49
CA GLU A 6 -36.60 -0.06 14.21
C GLU A 6 -35.61 1.11 14.40
N GLU A 7 -35.79 1.91 15.46
CA GLU A 7 -34.79 2.91 15.87
C GLU A 7 -33.48 2.23 16.27
N GLY A 8 -33.52 1.19 17.10
CA GLY A 8 -32.33 0.43 17.52
C GLY A 8 -31.56 -0.17 16.33
N LEU A 9 -32.27 -0.69 15.32
CA LEU A 9 -31.68 -1.16 14.07
C LEU A 9 -31.03 -0.02 13.27
N THR A 10 -31.69 1.13 13.14
CA THR A 10 -31.17 2.29 12.41
C THR A 10 -29.92 2.89 13.08
N TYR A 11 -29.92 3.02 14.41
CA TYR A 11 -28.74 3.42 15.18
C TYR A 11 -27.61 2.39 15.05
N SER A 12 -27.92 1.09 15.06
CA SER A 12 -26.91 0.04 14.89
C SER A 12 -26.28 0.06 13.49
N VAL A 13 -27.07 0.22 12.43
CA VAL A 13 -26.60 0.28 11.05
C VAL A 13 -25.76 1.53 10.82
N GLY A 14 -26.21 2.70 11.32
CA GLY A 14 -25.43 3.94 11.26
C GLY A 14 -24.09 3.83 11.99
N SER A 15 -24.06 3.19 13.16
CA SER A 15 -22.83 2.94 13.91
C SER A 15 -21.90 1.95 13.20
N ALA A 16 -22.44 0.90 12.59
CA ALA A 16 -21.69 -0.10 11.85
C ALA A 16 -21.04 0.51 10.60
N ILE A 17 -21.78 1.31 9.83
CA ILE A 17 -21.24 2.05 8.66
C ILE A 17 -20.13 2.98 9.10
N ARG A 18 -20.32 3.73 10.19
CA ARG A 18 -19.28 4.62 10.72
C ARG A 18 -18.02 3.85 11.13
N SER A 19 -18.17 2.73 11.85
CA SER A 19 -17.06 1.87 12.24
C SER A 19 -16.30 1.32 11.03
N LEU A 20 -17.02 0.86 10.00
CA LEU A 20 -16.42 0.39 8.76
C LEU A 20 -15.67 1.50 8.02
N MET A 21 -16.23 2.71 7.94
CA MET A 21 -15.52 3.86 7.37
C MET A 21 -14.25 4.22 8.14
N THR A 22 -14.27 4.16 9.47
CA THR A 22 -13.08 4.39 10.28
C THR A 22 -11.99 3.36 10.01
N ILE A 23 -12.35 2.07 9.96
CA ILE A 23 -11.41 0.99 9.65
C ILE A 23 -10.89 1.15 8.22
N ALA A 24 -11.78 1.41 7.26
CA ALA A 24 -11.42 1.61 5.86
C ALA A 24 -10.48 2.81 5.68
N ALA A 25 -10.73 3.92 6.37
CA ALA A 25 -9.89 5.12 6.33
C ALA A 25 -8.50 4.86 6.94
N LEU A 26 -8.44 4.14 8.07
CA LEU A 26 -7.18 3.75 8.71
C LEU A 26 -6.37 2.82 7.80
N LEU A 27 -6.98 1.77 7.26
CA LEU A 27 -6.34 0.83 6.34
C LEU A 27 -5.89 1.53 5.06
N SER A 28 -6.77 2.33 4.45
CA SER A 28 -6.47 3.09 3.22
C SER A 28 -5.30 4.05 3.41
N THR A 29 -5.25 4.75 4.54
CA THR A 29 -4.16 5.67 4.86
C THR A 29 -2.85 4.93 5.11
N ASN A 30 -2.89 3.78 5.79
CA ASN A 30 -1.70 2.98 6.05
C ASN A 30 -1.13 2.38 4.76
N LEU A 31 -1.99 1.76 3.94
CA LEU A 31 -1.60 1.27 2.61
C LEU A 31 -1.15 2.41 1.70
N GLY A 32 -1.81 3.56 1.73
CA GLY A 32 -1.43 4.75 0.97
C GLY A 32 -0.06 5.28 1.36
N ALA A 33 0.24 5.34 2.66
CA ALA A 33 1.54 5.75 3.18
C ALA A 33 2.65 4.78 2.76
N ILE A 34 2.39 3.46 2.85
CA ILE A 34 3.32 2.42 2.39
C ILE A 34 3.48 2.47 0.86
N ASN A 35 2.40 2.68 0.10
CA ASN A 35 2.41 2.81 -1.36
C ASN A 35 3.18 4.03 -1.86
N LEU A 36 3.29 5.08 -1.06
CA LEU A 36 4.05 6.28 -1.38
C LEU A 36 5.57 6.12 -1.15
N PHE A 37 6.01 5.07 -0.46
CA PHE A 37 7.44 4.83 -0.28
C PHE A 37 8.13 4.65 -1.65
N PRO A 38 9.37 5.15 -1.80
CA PRO A 38 10.17 5.04 -3.04
C PRO A 38 10.74 3.62 -3.19
N ILE A 39 9.89 2.59 -3.13
CA ILE A 39 10.27 1.20 -3.34
C ILE A 39 9.98 0.84 -4.81
N PRO A 40 10.97 0.33 -5.54
CA PRO A 40 10.77 -0.17 -6.89
C PRO A 40 9.68 -1.25 -6.90
N ALA A 41 8.72 -1.12 -7.81
CA ALA A 41 7.49 -1.92 -7.96
C ALA A 41 6.22 -1.42 -7.24
N MET A 42 6.31 -0.36 -6.44
CA MET A 42 5.14 0.29 -5.83
C MET A 42 4.80 1.59 -6.55
N ASP A 43 3.52 2.02 -6.49
CA ASP A 43 3.00 3.20 -7.21
C ASP A 43 3.80 4.48 -6.89
N GLY A 44 4.30 4.63 -5.65
CA GLY A 44 5.11 5.76 -5.21
C GLY A 44 6.50 5.83 -5.86
N GLY A 45 7.10 4.70 -6.26
CA GLY A 45 8.39 4.70 -6.95
C GLY A 45 8.30 5.44 -8.29
N ARG A 46 7.24 5.19 -9.05
CA ARG A 46 6.95 5.87 -10.32
C ARG A 46 6.65 7.35 -10.12
N LEU A 47 5.89 7.69 -9.07
CA LEU A 47 5.60 9.08 -8.72
C LEU A 47 6.87 9.87 -8.43
N VAL A 48 7.83 9.28 -7.70
CA VAL A 48 9.12 9.92 -7.39
C VAL A 48 9.94 10.13 -8.67
N PHE A 49 9.96 9.17 -9.60
CA PHE A 49 10.61 9.36 -10.90
C PHE A 49 9.97 10.49 -11.72
N LEU A 50 8.64 10.59 -11.72
CA LEU A 50 7.92 11.65 -12.41
C LEU A 50 8.18 13.04 -11.80
N ILE A 51 8.25 13.13 -10.47
CA ILE A 51 8.64 14.36 -9.77
C ILE A 51 10.09 14.72 -10.13
N LEU A 52 11.00 13.75 -10.11
CA LEU A 52 12.40 13.95 -10.53
C LEU A 52 12.51 14.39 -11.99
N GLU A 53 11.70 13.85 -12.89
CA GLU A 53 11.64 14.26 -14.29
C GLU A 53 11.16 15.71 -14.43
N THR A 54 10.11 16.07 -13.69
CA THR A 54 9.55 17.44 -13.67
C THR A 54 10.57 18.44 -13.13
N VAL A 55 11.29 18.10 -12.06
CA VAL A 55 12.34 18.95 -11.47
C VAL A 55 13.57 19.04 -12.37
N ARG A 56 13.97 17.94 -13.03
CA ARG A 56 15.18 17.89 -13.88
C ARG A 56 14.93 18.41 -15.30
N GLY A 57 13.67 18.58 -15.71
CA GLY A 57 13.26 19.11 -17.01
C GLY A 57 13.71 18.27 -18.22
N LYS A 58 14.16 17.03 -17.99
CA LYS A 58 14.65 16.11 -19.02
C LYS A 58 13.95 14.77 -18.88
N ALA A 59 13.22 14.39 -19.93
CA ALA A 59 12.52 13.12 -20.00
C ALA A 59 13.48 11.96 -19.72
N ILE A 60 13.12 11.12 -18.74
CA ILE A 60 13.80 9.85 -18.54
C ILE A 60 13.21 8.89 -19.58
N ASP A 61 14.08 8.27 -20.37
CA ASP A 61 13.67 7.30 -21.37
C ASP A 61 12.88 6.17 -20.68
N ARG A 62 11.64 5.95 -21.13
CA ARG A 62 10.69 4.99 -20.55
C ARG A 62 11.25 3.57 -20.52
N ASN A 63 12.18 3.25 -21.41
CA ASN A 63 12.91 1.98 -21.41
C ASN A 63 13.84 1.83 -20.19
N LYS A 64 14.47 2.93 -19.76
CA LYS A 64 15.34 2.94 -18.57
C LYS A 64 14.52 2.89 -17.28
N GLU A 65 13.38 3.55 -17.24
CA GLU A 65 12.42 3.47 -16.13
C GLU A 65 11.93 2.03 -15.94
N GLY A 66 11.50 1.36 -17.01
CA GLY A 66 11.07 -0.04 -16.98
C GLY A 66 12.17 -0.99 -16.51
N PHE A 67 13.42 -0.79 -16.97
CA PHE A 67 14.56 -1.60 -16.53
C PHE A 67 14.87 -1.40 -15.04
N ILE A 68 14.86 -0.17 -14.54
CA ILE A 68 15.09 0.14 -13.12
C ILE A 68 13.98 -0.46 -12.25
N HIS A 69 12.71 -0.32 -12.68
CA HIS A 69 11.58 -0.93 -11.99
C HIS A 69 11.70 -2.46 -11.95
N PHE A 70 12.05 -3.09 -13.06
CA PHE A 70 12.22 -4.54 -13.14
C PHE A 70 13.39 -5.02 -12.27
N ALA A 71 14.55 -4.36 -12.37
CA ALA A 71 15.72 -4.69 -11.56
C ALA A 71 15.43 -4.55 -10.06
N GLY A 72 14.75 -3.46 -9.67
CA GLY A 72 14.34 -3.25 -8.29
C GLY A 72 13.27 -4.23 -7.81
N PHE A 73 12.33 -4.62 -8.67
CA PHE A 73 11.35 -5.67 -8.37
C PHE A 73 12.03 -7.02 -8.12
N VAL A 74 12.97 -7.42 -8.99
CA VAL A 74 13.73 -8.67 -8.83
C VAL A 74 14.56 -8.62 -7.54
N LEU A 75 15.22 -7.50 -7.26
CA LEU A 75 15.97 -7.31 -6.01
C LEU A 75 15.07 -7.46 -4.78
N LEU A 76 13.89 -6.84 -4.81
CA LEU A 76 12.89 -6.94 -3.73
C LEU A 76 12.42 -8.38 -3.53
N MET A 77 12.12 -9.10 -4.62
CA MET A 77 11.69 -10.50 -4.59
C MET A 77 12.76 -11.40 -3.95
N VAL A 78 14.03 -11.20 -4.31
CA VAL A 78 15.15 -11.93 -3.69
C VAL A 78 15.26 -11.59 -2.20
N PHE A 79 15.18 -10.32 -1.85
CA PHE A 79 15.26 -9.88 -0.45
C PHE A 79 14.12 -10.45 0.39
N MET A 80 12.91 -10.47 -0.15
CA MET A 80 11.73 -11.05 0.49
C MET A 80 11.90 -12.56 0.70
N ALA A 81 12.45 -13.29 -0.27
CA ALA A 81 12.73 -14.73 -0.14
C ALA A 81 13.81 -15.02 0.93
N LEU A 82 14.85 -14.18 1.00
CA LEU A 82 15.89 -14.29 2.02
C LEU A 82 15.34 -14.05 3.43
N ILE A 83 14.55 -12.98 3.62
CA ILE A 83 13.90 -12.68 4.90
C ILE A 83 12.94 -13.80 5.29
N ALA A 84 12.06 -14.22 4.39
CA ALA A 84 11.10 -15.29 4.66
C ALA A 84 11.79 -16.59 5.06
N SER A 85 12.89 -16.95 4.38
CA SER A 85 13.69 -18.13 4.73
C SER A 85 14.34 -17.98 6.11
N ASN A 86 14.86 -16.80 6.44
CA ASN A 86 15.42 -16.52 7.76
C ASN A 86 14.35 -16.56 8.87
N ASP A 87 13.16 -16.02 8.61
CA ASP A 87 12.05 -16.03 9.55
C ASP A 87 11.56 -17.46 9.81
N ILE A 88 11.47 -18.28 8.77
CA ILE A 88 11.18 -19.72 8.87
C ILE A 88 12.26 -20.45 9.69
N LEU A 89 13.54 -20.25 9.38
CA LEU A 89 14.64 -20.88 10.11
C LEU A 89 14.68 -20.47 11.59
N ARG A 90 14.31 -19.22 11.90
CA ARG A 90 14.15 -18.74 13.28
C ARG A 90 12.93 -19.33 13.99
N LEU A 91 11.85 -19.61 13.29
CA LEU A 91 10.65 -20.23 13.88
C LEU A 91 10.87 -21.70 14.26
N PHE A 92 11.74 -22.41 13.53
CA PHE A 92 12.07 -23.82 13.81
C PHE A 92 13.27 -24.00 14.77
N LYS A 93 13.90 -22.92 15.22
CA LYS A 93 14.99 -22.94 16.18
C LYS A 93 14.51 -22.47 17.55
#